data_AF-A0AAE2BJQ2-F1
#
_entry.id   AF-A0AAE2BJQ2-F1
#
_cell.length_a   1.000
_cell.length_b   1.000
_cell.length_c   1.000
_cell.angle_alpha   90.00
_cell.angle_beta   90.00
_cell.angle_gamma   90.00
#
_symmetry.space_group_name_H-M   'P 1'
#
loop_
_entity.id
_entity.type
_entity.pdbx_description
1 polymer ?
#
loop_
_entity_poly.entity_id
_entity_poly.type
_entity_poly.pdbx_seq_one_letter_code
_entity_poly.pdbx_strand_id
1 'polypeptide(L)'
;MMDYAPHNVTWETLYPEWLDEEEEFEIPTCPTLPKIHFPGKPRLDLIVVKLPCDKSRNWSRDVARLHLQLEAARLAATAKGYHPVHVLLITECFPTPNLFTCKDLIVREGNAWLYKPDLNKLREKLHLPVGSCELAVPLKAKENWHSGNARREAYATILHSAHVYVCGAIAAAQSIRMAGSTRDLVILVDETISDYHRGGLEAAGWKIHTIQRIRNPKAERDAYNEWNYSKFRLWQLTDYDKIIFIDADLLVLRNIDFLFEMPEISATGNNATLFNSGVMVIEPSNCTFQLLMEHINEIESYNGGDQGYLNEIFTWWHRIPKHMNFLKHFWVGDEEEKKEMKTRLFGADPPVLYVLHYLGLKPWLCFRDYDCNWNVDILQEFASDVAHRTWWKVHDAMPENLQKYCLLRSKQKAALEWDRRQAEKGNYSDGHWKIKIQDLRLTTCFEEFCFWESMLWHWGETNWTDNGTSTQPPPAIETVSLSSL
;
A
#
# COMPACT_ATOMS: atom_id res chain seq x y z
N MET A 1 -29.76 25.82 12.10
CA MET A 1 -30.28 25.18 10.87
C MET A 1 -29.05 24.88 10.03
N MET A 2 -28.94 23.67 9.47
CA MET A 2 -27.82 23.32 8.60
C MET A 2 -28.24 23.57 7.16
N ASP A 3 -27.42 24.31 6.41
CA ASP A 3 -27.63 24.48 4.99
C ASP A 3 -27.14 23.23 4.24
N TYR A 4 -27.84 22.87 3.17
CA TYR A 4 -27.42 21.76 2.31
C TYR A 4 -26.11 22.10 1.62
N ALA A 5 -25.28 21.08 1.40
CA ALA A 5 -24.13 21.22 0.51
C ALA A 5 -24.59 21.76 -0.86
N PRO A 6 -23.88 22.72 -1.46
CA PRO A 6 -24.23 23.23 -2.79
C PRO A 6 -24.32 22.11 -3.82
N HIS A 7 -25.27 22.20 -4.76
CA HIS A 7 -25.50 21.15 -5.77
C HIS A 7 -24.30 20.86 -6.67
N ASN A 8 -23.35 21.79 -6.80
CA ASN A 8 -22.11 21.61 -7.56
C ASN A 8 -20.99 20.92 -6.75
N VAL A 9 -21.19 20.66 -5.45
CA VAL A 9 -20.29 19.82 -4.66
C VAL A 9 -20.69 18.37 -4.88
N THR A 10 -19.94 17.67 -5.73
CA THR A 10 -20.11 16.25 -6.01
C THR A 10 -19.01 15.45 -5.32
N TRP A 11 -19.09 14.12 -5.38
CA TRP A 11 -18.03 13.29 -4.83
C TRP A 11 -16.71 13.51 -5.58
N GLU A 12 -16.77 13.69 -6.90
CA GLU A 12 -15.62 13.93 -7.78
C GLU A 12 -14.97 15.28 -7.53
N THR A 13 -15.71 16.31 -7.12
CA THR A 13 -15.10 17.60 -6.75
C THR A 13 -14.40 17.56 -5.39
N LEU A 14 -14.83 16.66 -4.49
CA LEU A 14 -14.14 16.38 -3.23
C LEU A 14 -12.98 15.39 -3.39
N TYR A 15 -13.04 14.52 -4.40
CA TYR A 15 -12.06 13.47 -4.68
C TYR A 15 -11.67 13.43 -6.16
N PRO A 16 -11.01 14.47 -6.68
CA PRO A 16 -10.64 14.53 -8.09
C PRO A 16 -9.56 13.51 -8.42
N GLU A 17 -9.60 12.91 -9.61
CA GLU A 17 -8.56 11.97 -10.07
C GLU A 17 -7.17 12.60 -10.12
N TRP A 18 -7.10 13.83 -10.64
CA TRP A 18 -5.87 14.56 -10.82
C TRP A 18 -5.85 15.84 -9.98
N LEU A 19 -4.65 16.19 -9.51
CA LEU A 19 -4.31 17.45 -8.88
C LEU A 19 -2.93 17.88 -9.36
N ASP A 20 -2.71 19.20 -9.42
CA ASP A 20 -1.40 19.82 -9.51
C ASP A 20 -0.73 19.78 -8.13
N GLU A 21 -0.03 18.68 -7.83
CA GLU A 21 0.58 18.44 -6.51
C GLU A 21 1.85 19.27 -6.30
N GLU A 22 2.46 19.72 -7.39
CA GLU A 22 3.64 20.58 -7.44
C GLU A 22 3.28 22.08 -7.36
N GLU A 23 1.99 22.43 -7.49
CA GLU A 23 1.46 23.80 -7.48
C GLU A 23 2.13 24.69 -8.54
N GLU A 24 2.45 24.12 -9.71
CA GLU A 24 3.11 24.84 -10.80
C GLU A 24 2.15 25.76 -11.58
N PHE A 25 0.89 25.37 -11.67
CA PHE A 25 -0.17 26.04 -12.42
C PHE A 25 -1.29 26.56 -11.51
N GLU A 26 -1.74 25.72 -10.57
CA GLU A 26 -2.85 26.02 -9.68
C GLU A 26 -2.64 25.42 -8.29
N ILE A 27 -3.08 26.14 -7.25
CA ILE A 27 -3.09 25.62 -5.89
C ILE A 27 -4.39 24.80 -5.74
N PRO A 28 -4.31 23.47 -5.52
CA PRO A 28 -5.49 22.66 -5.27
C PRO A 28 -6.29 23.21 -4.10
N THR A 29 -7.61 23.31 -4.26
CA THR A 29 -8.51 23.70 -3.17
C THR A 29 -9.75 22.84 -3.14
N CYS A 30 -10.19 22.50 -1.94
CA CYS A 30 -11.38 21.72 -1.71
C CYS A 30 -12.63 22.62 -1.66
N PRO A 31 -13.75 22.18 -2.24
CA PRO A 31 -15.04 22.82 -2.03
C PRO A 31 -15.38 22.97 -0.55
N THR A 32 -15.94 24.12 -0.17
CA THR A 32 -16.37 24.35 1.21
C THR A 32 -17.75 23.72 1.45
N LEU A 33 -17.87 22.98 2.55
CA LEU A 33 -19.16 22.50 3.04
C LEU A 33 -19.73 23.49 4.08
N PRO A 34 -21.04 23.81 4.03
CA PRO A 34 -21.67 24.68 5.01
C PRO A 34 -21.46 24.18 6.44
N LYS A 35 -21.05 25.07 7.35
CA LYS A 35 -20.85 24.70 8.75
C LYS A 35 -22.06 25.08 9.57
N ILE A 36 -22.41 24.29 10.57
CA ILE A 36 -23.47 24.69 11.49
C ILE A 36 -22.95 25.83 12.38
N HIS A 37 -23.57 27.00 12.26
CA HIS A 37 -23.29 28.14 13.12
C HIS A 37 -24.03 28.01 14.44
N PHE A 38 -23.29 28.08 15.55
CA PHE A 38 -23.85 28.13 16.89
C PHE A 38 -23.35 29.39 17.61
N PRO A 39 -24.25 30.19 18.22
CA PRO A 39 -23.83 31.30 19.06
C PRO A 39 -23.16 30.74 20.33
N GLY A 40 -21.86 30.99 20.48
CA GLY A 40 -21.07 30.54 21.64
C GLY A 40 -20.51 29.12 21.51
N LYS A 41 -20.06 28.55 22.64
CA LYS A 41 -19.61 27.15 22.74
C LYS A 41 -20.60 26.37 23.61
N PRO A 42 -21.66 25.77 23.03
CA PRO A 42 -22.68 25.09 23.82
C PRO A 42 -22.09 23.88 24.55
N ARG A 43 -22.53 23.64 25.78
CA ARG A 43 -22.23 22.39 26.48
C ARG A 43 -23.20 21.34 25.95
N LEU A 44 -22.68 20.43 25.15
CA LEU A 44 -23.45 19.35 24.54
C LEU A 44 -23.00 18.02 25.13
N ASP A 45 -23.95 17.23 25.62
CA ASP A 45 -23.69 15.89 26.14
C ASP A 45 -23.98 14.81 25.09
N LEU A 46 -24.93 15.08 24.19
CA LEU A 46 -25.38 14.18 23.14
C LEU A 46 -25.67 14.95 21.85
N ILE A 47 -25.16 14.43 20.74
CA ILE A 47 -25.44 14.87 19.38
C ILE A 47 -26.14 13.71 18.67
N VAL A 48 -27.31 13.95 18.08
CA VAL A 48 -28.07 12.92 17.36
C VAL A 48 -28.18 13.30 15.89
N VAL A 49 -27.80 12.40 15.00
CA VAL A 49 -27.85 12.61 13.55
C VAL A 49 -28.45 11.40 12.86
N LYS A 50 -29.44 11.64 12.00
CA LYS A 50 -29.98 10.61 11.10
C LYS A 50 -29.24 10.71 9.77
N LEU A 51 -28.60 9.62 9.34
CA LEU A 51 -27.82 9.61 8.10
C LEU A 51 -28.60 8.91 6.96
N PRO A 52 -28.56 9.46 5.74
CA PRO A 52 -29.11 8.79 4.57
C PRO A 52 -28.32 7.49 4.30
N CYS A 53 -29.02 6.45 3.86
CA CYS A 53 -28.46 5.16 3.51
C CYS A 53 -29.32 4.58 2.39
N ASP A 54 -28.77 4.52 1.18
CA ASP A 54 -29.42 3.92 0.02
C ASP A 54 -28.59 2.73 -0.46
N LYS A 55 -28.87 1.54 0.08
CA LYS A 55 -28.15 0.31 -0.26
C LYS A 55 -28.29 -0.09 -1.75
N SER A 56 -29.21 0.52 -2.49
CA SER A 56 -29.37 0.27 -3.94
C SER A 56 -28.41 1.09 -4.80
N ARG A 57 -27.72 2.08 -4.20
CA ARG A 57 -26.72 2.94 -4.84
C ARG A 57 -25.40 2.91 -4.06
N ASN A 58 -24.39 3.64 -4.53
CA ASN A 58 -23.13 3.83 -3.83
C ASN A 58 -23.32 4.72 -2.59
N TRP A 59 -23.84 4.13 -1.51
CA TRP A 59 -24.22 4.84 -0.29
C TRP A 59 -23.02 5.43 0.45
N SER A 60 -21.81 4.89 0.27
CA SER A 60 -20.61 5.31 0.98
C SER A 60 -19.94 6.53 0.33
N ARG A 61 -20.25 6.80 -0.95
CA ARG A 61 -19.81 8.00 -1.70
C ARG A 61 -20.96 8.99 -1.88
N ASP A 62 -21.58 9.39 -0.77
CA ASP A 62 -22.68 10.36 -0.74
C ASP A 62 -22.26 11.64 0.00
N VAL A 63 -22.35 12.78 -0.69
CA VAL A 63 -21.90 14.08 -0.15
C VAL A 63 -22.71 14.49 1.08
N ALA A 64 -24.04 14.28 1.07
CA ALA A 64 -24.89 14.64 2.19
C ALA A 64 -24.57 13.80 3.44
N ARG A 65 -24.34 12.50 3.26
CA ARG A 65 -23.91 11.56 4.30
C ARG A 65 -22.57 11.96 4.89
N LEU A 66 -21.58 12.29 4.05
CA LEU A 66 -20.26 12.75 4.52
C LEU A 66 -20.40 14.08 5.28
N HIS A 67 -21.12 15.04 4.72
CA HIS A 67 -21.32 16.36 5.31
C HIS A 67 -21.96 16.29 6.71
N LEU A 68 -23.04 15.52 6.87
CA LEU A 68 -23.71 15.32 8.16
C LEU A 68 -22.78 14.73 9.22
N GLN A 69 -21.96 13.74 8.84
CA GLN A 69 -21.00 13.11 9.75
C GLN A 69 -19.88 14.07 10.14
N LEU A 70 -19.36 14.87 9.21
CA LEU A 70 -18.34 15.88 9.49
C LEU A 70 -18.88 16.99 10.40
N GLU A 71 -20.12 17.44 10.22
CA GLU A 71 -20.71 18.45 11.10
C GLU A 71 -21.01 17.89 12.50
N ALA A 72 -21.43 16.62 12.60
CA ALA A 72 -21.53 15.93 13.89
C ALA A 72 -20.18 15.90 14.61
N ALA A 73 -19.11 15.58 13.86
CA ALA A 73 -17.75 15.55 14.38
C ALA A 73 -17.27 16.95 14.81
N ARG A 74 -17.47 17.98 13.98
CA ARG A 74 -17.12 19.37 14.31
C ARG A 74 -17.84 19.83 15.56
N LEU A 75 -19.14 19.53 15.68
CA LEU A 75 -19.94 19.89 16.83
C LEU A 75 -19.42 19.22 18.11
N ALA A 76 -19.11 17.91 18.06
CA ALA A 76 -18.49 17.21 19.18
C ALA A 76 -17.14 17.84 19.57
N ALA A 77 -16.31 18.18 18.59
CA ALA A 77 -15.00 18.78 18.78
C ALA A 77 -15.03 20.18 19.42
N THR A 78 -16.17 20.88 19.41
CA THR A 78 -16.32 22.21 20.04
C THR A 78 -16.32 22.17 21.58
N ALA A 79 -16.62 21.02 22.18
CA ALA A 79 -16.65 20.86 23.64
C ALA A 79 -15.28 21.20 24.25
N LYS A 80 -15.27 21.91 25.39
CA LYS A 80 -14.02 22.33 26.06
C LYS A 80 -13.43 21.20 26.90
N GLY A 81 -12.09 21.13 26.90
CA GLY A 81 -11.34 20.22 27.76
C GLY A 81 -11.65 18.75 27.49
N TYR A 82 -11.77 17.97 28.56
CA TYR A 82 -12.08 16.53 28.54
C TYR A 82 -13.57 16.22 28.78
N HIS A 83 -14.48 17.19 28.57
CA HIS A 83 -15.92 16.94 28.73
C HIS A 83 -16.36 15.91 27.67
N PRO A 84 -16.85 14.72 28.07
CA PRO A 84 -17.21 13.69 27.11
C PRO A 84 -18.48 14.09 26.36
N VAL A 85 -18.46 13.89 25.05
CA VAL A 85 -19.61 14.10 24.16
C VAL A 85 -19.97 12.76 23.54
N HIS A 86 -21.27 12.45 23.50
CA HIS A 86 -21.77 11.27 22.80
C HIS A 86 -22.31 11.67 21.43
N VAL A 87 -22.08 10.83 20.42
CA VAL A 87 -22.62 11.00 19.07
C VAL A 87 -23.44 9.77 18.72
N LEU A 88 -24.74 9.96 18.54
CA LEU A 88 -25.69 8.92 18.13
C LEU A 88 -26.00 9.08 16.64
N LEU A 89 -25.60 8.10 15.84
CA LEU A 89 -25.87 8.03 14.41
C LEU A 89 -26.99 7.01 14.15
N ILE A 90 -28.08 7.45 13.55
CA ILE A 90 -29.22 6.60 13.19
C ILE A 90 -29.15 6.29 11.69
N THR A 91 -28.72 5.07 11.34
CA THR A 91 -28.52 4.61 9.96
C THR A 91 -28.33 3.10 9.85
N GLU A 92 -28.80 2.51 8.74
CA GLU A 92 -28.60 1.08 8.45
C GLU A 92 -27.23 0.77 7.83
N CYS A 93 -26.58 1.77 7.25
CA CYS A 93 -25.26 1.68 6.65
C CYS A 93 -24.21 2.07 7.70
N PHE A 94 -23.07 1.38 7.77
CA PHE A 94 -22.06 1.70 8.79
C PHE A 94 -21.53 3.15 8.64
N PRO A 95 -21.35 3.90 9.75
CA PRO A 95 -20.71 5.21 9.72
C PRO A 95 -19.28 5.15 9.18
N THR A 96 -18.75 6.27 8.71
CA THR A 96 -17.39 6.38 8.15
C THR A 96 -16.36 5.80 9.14
N PRO A 97 -15.75 4.63 8.86
CA PRO A 97 -15.06 3.84 9.88
C PRO A 97 -13.84 4.51 10.50
N ASN A 98 -13.19 5.40 9.75
CA ASN A 98 -12.01 6.13 10.18
C ASN A 98 -12.33 7.55 10.69
N LEU A 99 -13.60 7.98 10.69
CA LEU A 99 -14.05 9.19 11.39
C LEU A 99 -14.65 8.84 12.76
N PHE A 100 -15.63 7.94 12.77
CA PHE A 100 -16.26 7.41 13.98
C PHE A 100 -15.78 5.97 14.18
N THR A 101 -14.66 5.86 14.90
CA THR A 101 -13.93 4.61 14.93
C THR A 101 -14.63 3.56 15.77
N CYS A 102 -14.38 2.32 15.40
CA CYS A 102 -14.81 1.14 16.12
C CYS A 102 -14.34 1.16 17.60
N LYS A 103 -13.20 1.80 17.91
CA LYS A 103 -12.68 1.98 19.28
C LYS A 103 -13.55 2.93 20.12
N ASP A 104 -14.27 3.83 19.45
CA ASP A 104 -15.12 4.84 20.09
C ASP A 104 -16.59 4.38 20.21
N LEU A 105 -16.94 3.23 19.62
CA LEU A 105 -18.30 2.69 19.65
C LEU A 105 -18.63 2.13 21.04
N ILE A 106 -19.67 2.66 21.68
CA ILE A 106 -20.17 2.18 22.98
C ILE A 106 -21.16 1.03 22.78
N VAL A 107 -22.16 1.26 21.93
CA VAL A 107 -23.22 0.29 21.68
C VAL A 107 -23.82 0.49 20.30
N ARG A 108 -24.22 -0.61 19.68
CA ARG A 108 -25.03 -0.64 18.47
C ARG A 108 -26.30 -1.45 18.75
N GLU A 109 -27.45 -0.82 18.58
CA GLU A 109 -28.77 -1.48 18.64
C GLU A 109 -29.52 -1.24 17.34
N GLY A 110 -29.62 -2.28 16.50
CA GLY A 110 -30.23 -2.17 15.16
C GLY A 110 -29.50 -1.14 14.29
N ASN A 111 -30.19 -0.04 13.97
CA ASN A 111 -29.67 1.07 13.18
C ASN A 111 -29.15 2.24 14.03
N ALA A 112 -29.11 2.12 15.35
CA ALA A 112 -28.61 3.14 16.26
C ALA A 112 -27.15 2.84 16.66
N TRP A 113 -26.24 3.76 16.37
CA TRP A 113 -24.81 3.66 16.65
C TRP A 113 -24.39 4.76 17.61
N LEU A 114 -24.06 4.40 18.85
CA LEU A 114 -23.66 5.37 19.88
C LEU A 114 -22.14 5.37 20.06
N TYR A 115 -21.51 6.52 19.80
CA TYR A 115 -20.08 6.72 19.95
C TYR A 115 -19.75 7.67 21.09
N LYS A 116 -18.56 7.49 21.67
CA LYS A 116 -17.88 8.46 22.53
C LYS A 116 -16.49 8.73 21.93
N PRO A 117 -16.39 9.66 20.97
CA PRO A 117 -15.15 9.91 20.24
C PRO A 117 -14.09 10.57 21.11
N ASP A 118 -12.83 10.26 20.80
CA ASP A 118 -11.69 11.05 21.26
C ASP A 118 -11.70 12.43 20.58
N LEU A 119 -12.01 13.47 21.36
CA LEU A 119 -12.15 14.83 20.85
C LEU A 119 -10.83 15.43 20.33
N ASN A 120 -9.67 14.99 20.81
CA ASN A 120 -8.39 15.48 20.31
C ASN A 120 -8.08 14.89 18.94
N LYS A 121 -8.22 13.58 18.78
CA LYS A 121 -8.08 12.92 17.48
C LYS A 121 -9.09 13.45 16.46
N LEU A 122 -10.31 13.71 16.90
CA LEU A 122 -11.35 14.27 16.05
C LEU A 122 -10.97 15.68 15.57
N ARG A 123 -10.42 16.52 16.45
CA ARG A 123 -9.91 17.84 16.06
C ARG A 123 -8.78 17.71 15.05
N GLU A 124 -7.79 16.84 15.30
CA GLU A 124 -6.67 16.62 14.37
C GLU A 124 -7.17 16.26 12.97
N LYS A 125 -8.07 15.27 12.87
CA LYS A 125 -8.68 14.85 11.60
C LYS A 125 -9.47 15.97 10.91
N LEU A 126 -10.17 16.82 11.67
CA LEU A 126 -10.97 17.94 11.14
C LEU A 126 -10.15 19.15 10.68
N HIS A 127 -8.85 19.20 10.97
CA HIS A 127 -7.93 20.19 10.38
C HIS A 127 -7.45 19.79 8.98
N LEU A 128 -7.58 18.51 8.62
CA LEU A 128 -7.23 18.03 7.29
C LEU A 128 -8.30 18.41 6.26
N PRO A 129 -7.95 18.39 4.97
CA PRO A 129 -8.91 18.59 3.89
C PRO A 129 -10.13 17.66 4.00
N VAL A 130 -11.28 18.17 3.57
CA VAL A 130 -12.57 17.44 3.62
C VAL A 130 -12.59 16.19 2.75
N GLY A 131 -11.82 16.19 1.67
CA GLY A 131 -11.60 15.07 0.77
C GLY A 131 -10.20 15.10 0.19
N SER A 132 -9.98 14.40 -0.92
CA SER A 132 -8.66 14.28 -1.56
C SER A 132 -8.37 15.39 -2.58
N CYS A 133 -9.14 16.50 -2.58
CA CYS A 133 -8.99 17.67 -3.46
C CYS A 133 -7.83 18.60 -3.07
N GLU A 134 -7.20 18.34 -1.92
CA GLU A 134 -5.99 19.01 -1.45
C GLU A 134 -5.04 17.94 -0.87
N LEU A 135 -3.75 18.24 -0.87
CA LEU A 135 -2.77 17.41 -0.20
C LEU A 135 -2.89 17.56 1.32
N ALA A 136 -3.01 16.44 2.02
CA ALA A 136 -3.00 16.40 3.49
C ALA A 136 -1.58 16.54 4.07
N VAL A 137 -0.55 16.35 3.24
CA VAL A 137 0.87 16.57 3.57
C VAL A 137 1.51 17.36 2.43
N PRO A 138 2.29 18.43 2.70
CA PRO A 138 2.96 19.17 1.64
C PRO A 138 3.96 18.29 0.89
N LEU A 139 4.15 18.55 -0.41
CA LEU A 139 5.09 17.83 -1.28
C LEU A 139 6.50 17.78 -0.68
N LYS A 140 6.96 18.91 -0.14
CA LYS A 140 8.19 19.02 0.65
C LYS A 140 7.84 18.97 2.13
N ALA A 141 7.68 17.77 2.68
CA ALA A 141 7.56 17.58 4.12
C ALA A 141 8.77 18.22 4.82
N LYS A 142 8.54 19.05 5.84
CA LYS A 142 9.63 19.61 6.66
C LYS A 142 10.31 18.45 7.39
N GLU A 143 11.63 18.30 7.28
CA GLU A 143 12.32 17.13 7.87
C GLU A 143 12.36 17.12 9.41
N ASN A 144 11.91 18.21 10.06
CA ASN A 144 11.90 18.35 11.51
C ASN A 144 10.52 17.99 12.12
N TRP A 145 10.17 16.72 12.11
CA TRP A 145 9.04 16.20 12.90
C TRP A 145 9.59 15.52 14.15
N HIS A 146 9.69 16.26 15.25
CA HIS A 146 10.02 15.69 16.55
C HIS A 146 8.78 14.95 17.10
N SER A 147 8.81 13.62 17.05
CA SER A 147 7.81 12.80 17.74
C SER A 147 8.03 12.93 19.25
N GLY A 148 7.22 13.78 19.90
CA GLY A 148 7.37 14.14 21.32
C GLY A 148 7.04 13.03 22.31
N ASN A 149 6.73 11.80 21.86
CA ASN A 149 6.50 10.63 22.70
C ASN A 149 6.94 9.36 21.97
N ALA A 150 7.40 8.35 22.70
CA ALA A 150 7.63 7.01 22.16
C ALA A 150 6.29 6.35 21.78
N ARG A 151 5.84 6.53 20.52
CA ARG A 151 4.69 5.82 19.96
C ARG A 151 5.10 4.45 19.43
N ARG A 152 4.22 3.45 19.56
CA ARG A 152 4.47 2.10 19.02
C ARG A 152 4.15 2.12 17.52
N GLU A 153 5.18 2.26 16.71
CA GLU A 153 5.07 2.53 15.27
C GLU A 153 5.91 1.54 14.47
N ALA A 154 5.35 1.03 13.37
CA ALA A 154 6.04 0.10 12.48
C ALA A 154 5.75 0.35 11.00
N TYR A 155 6.72 0.04 10.15
CA TYR A 155 6.43 -0.32 8.78
C TYR A 155 5.91 -1.75 8.74
N ALA A 156 4.85 -1.98 7.98
CA ALA A 156 4.24 -3.29 7.83
C ALA A 156 4.25 -3.72 6.36
N THR A 157 4.50 -5.00 6.10
CA THR A 157 4.27 -5.61 4.78
C THR A 157 3.65 -7.00 4.94
N ILE A 158 3.21 -7.61 3.83
CA ILE A 158 2.58 -8.94 3.82
C ILE A 158 3.09 -9.76 2.64
N LEU A 159 3.41 -11.03 2.88
CA LEU A 159 3.79 -11.97 1.82
C LEU A 159 2.76 -13.09 1.69
N HIS A 160 2.33 -13.32 0.45
CA HIS A 160 1.50 -14.48 0.07
C HIS A 160 2.27 -15.54 -0.72
N SER A 161 3.49 -15.23 -1.16
CA SER A 161 4.32 -16.13 -1.96
C SER A 161 5.80 -15.92 -1.65
N ALA A 162 6.43 -16.93 -1.04
CA ALA A 162 7.85 -16.89 -0.68
C ALA A 162 8.74 -16.65 -1.89
N HIS A 163 8.47 -17.40 -2.96
CA HIS A 163 9.37 -17.50 -4.11
C HIS A 163 9.35 -16.27 -5.02
N VAL A 164 8.35 -15.41 -4.83
CA VAL A 164 8.20 -14.20 -5.65
C VAL A 164 8.60 -12.96 -4.86
N TYR A 165 8.32 -12.86 -3.57
CA TYR A 165 8.39 -11.56 -2.87
C TYR A 165 9.35 -11.49 -1.68
N VAL A 166 10.02 -12.58 -1.27
CA VAL A 166 10.99 -12.52 -0.15
C VAL A 166 12.16 -11.58 -0.47
N CYS A 167 12.74 -11.66 -1.67
CA CYS A 167 13.79 -10.73 -2.10
C CYS A 167 13.29 -9.27 -2.09
N GLY A 168 12.07 -9.04 -2.59
CA GLY A 168 11.43 -7.72 -2.56
C GLY A 168 11.28 -7.15 -1.15
N ALA A 169 10.76 -7.95 -0.20
CA ALA A 169 10.61 -7.55 1.19
C ALA A 169 11.96 -7.28 1.88
N ILE A 170 13.00 -8.05 1.57
CA ILE A 170 14.36 -7.80 2.08
C ILE A 170 14.90 -6.47 1.53
N ALA A 171 14.74 -6.22 0.22
CA ALA A 171 15.14 -4.95 -0.39
C ALA A 171 14.33 -3.76 0.17
N ALA A 172 13.04 -3.93 0.44
CA ALA A 172 12.20 -2.92 1.08
C ALA A 172 12.72 -2.57 2.47
N ALA A 173 13.02 -3.57 3.32
CA ALA A 173 13.63 -3.35 4.64
C ALA A 173 14.97 -2.61 4.52
N GLN A 174 15.84 -3.03 3.61
CA GLN A 174 17.11 -2.36 3.35
C GLN A 174 16.89 -0.89 2.98
N SER A 175 15.95 -0.60 2.08
CA SER A 175 15.67 0.78 1.63
C SER A 175 15.16 1.67 2.76
N ILE A 176 14.29 1.16 3.64
CA ILE A 176 13.78 1.88 4.82
C ILE A 176 14.93 2.23 5.78
N ARG A 177 15.87 1.31 5.98
CA ARG A 177 17.06 1.54 6.82
C ARG A 177 18.04 2.52 6.18
N MET A 178 18.27 2.42 4.88
CA MET A 178 19.09 3.38 4.13
C MET A 178 18.50 4.79 4.15
N ALA A 179 17.17 4.90 4.15
CA ALA A 179 16.44 6.15 4.33
C ALA A 179 16.50 6.70 5.77
N GLY A 180 17.12 5.97 6.71
CA GLY A 180 17.39 6.43 8.08
C GLY A 180 16.27 6.16 9.08
N SER A 181 15.23 5.39 8.73
CA SER A 181 14.17 5.07 9.68
C SER A 181 14.65 4.06 10.72
N THR A 182 14.30 4.29 11.98
CA THR A 182 14.56 3.40 13.12
C THR A 182 13.30 2.68 13.61
N ARG A 183 12.16 2.85 12.92
CA ARG A 183 10.89 2.23 13.31
C ARG A 183 10.93 0.72 13.17
N ASP A 184 10.02 0.04 13.88
CA ASP A 184 9.92 -1.41 13.77
C ASP A 184 9.55 -1.81 12.34
N LEU A 185 10.04 -2.97 11.90
CA LEU A 185 9.64 -3.59 10.64
C LEU A 185 8.86 -4.84 11.00
N VAL A 186 7.62 -4.97 10.54
CA VAL A 186 6.76 -6.13 10.80
C VAL A 186 6.30 -6.73 9.49
N ILE A 187 6.41 -8.05 9.36
CA ILE A 187 5.96 -8.75 8.15
C ILE A 187 4.94 -9.82 8.51
N LEU A 188 3.80 -9.77 7.82
CA LEU A 188 2.78 -10.80 7.90
C LEU A 188 3.10 -11.92 6.91
N VAL A 189 3.21 -13.14 7.40
CA VAL A 189 3.50 -14.32 6.58
C VAL A 189 2.61 -15.49 6.99
N ASP A 190 2.31 -16.40 6.09
CA ASP A 190 1.63 -17.66 6.42
C ASP A 190 2.62 -18.83 6.58
N GLU A 191 2.10 -20.01 6.89
CA GLU A 191 2.88 -21.24 7.07
C GLU A 191 3.57 -21.75 5.79
N THR A 192 3.22 -21.22 4.61
CA THR A 192 3.88 -21.59 3.34
C THR A 192 5.25 -20.94 3.17
N ILE A 193 5.55 -19.88 3.95
CA ILE A 193 6.88 -19.28 3.99
C ILE A 193 7.79 -20.15 4.86
N SER A 194 8.74 -20.85 4.24
CA SER A 194 9.64 -21.77 4.94
C SER A 194 10.58 -21.08 5.92
N ASP A 195 11.11 -21.84 6.89
CA ASP A 195 12.04 -21.34 7.91
C ASP A 195 13.29 -20.69 7.33
N TYR A 196 13.78 -21.20 6.19
CA TYR A 196 14.87 -20.56 5.46
C TYR A 196 14.52 -19.12 5.04
N HIS A 197 13.34 -18.91 4.45
CA HIS A 197 12.91 -17.56 4.06
C HIS A 197 12.61 -16.70 5.28
N ARG A 198 12.03 -17.26 6.34
CA ARG A 198 11.79 -16.57 7.63
C ARG A 198 13.10 -16.06 8.22
N GLY A 199 14.15 -16.89 8.28
CA GLY A 199 15.47 -16.48 8.74
C GLY A 199 16.09 -15.37 7.89
N GLY A 200 15.85 -15.36 6.57
CA GLY A 200 16.26 -14.25 5.70
C GLY A 200 15.54 -12.94 6.00
N LEU A 201 14.22 -12.99 6.21
CA LEU A 201 13.41 -11.84 6.59
C LEU A 201 13.82 -11.29 7.97
N GLU A 202 14.04 -12.17 8.96
CA GLU A 202 14.53 -11.78 10.29
C GLU A 202 15.91 -11.14 10.23
N ALA A 203 16.83 -11.72 9.44
CA ALA A 203 18.16 -11.16 9.23
C ALA A 203 18.13 -9.79 8.53
N ALA A 204 17.11 -9.51 7.72
CA ALA A 204 16.85 -8.19 7.14
C ALA A 204 16.22 -7.20 8.14
N GLY A 205 15.83 -7.67 9.33
CA GLY A 205 15.26 -6.87 10.41
C GLY A 205 13.74 -6.94 10.55
N TRP A 206 13.06 -7.80 9.79
CA TRP A 206 11.62 -8.00 9.92
C TRP A 206 11.26 -8.81 11.17
N LYS A 207 10.33 -8.30 11.97
CA LYS A 207 9.62 -9.07 12.99
C LYS A 207 8.53 -9.89 12.31
N ILE A 208 8.68 -11.22 12.34
CA ILE A 208 7.75 -12.14 11.71
C ILE A 208 6.47 -12.24 12.53
N HIS A 209 5.33 -12.04 11.87
CA HIS A 209 4.01 -12.28 12.44
C HIS A 209 3.26 -13.31 11.59
N THR A 210 3.11 -14.52 12.11
CA THR A 210 2.43 -15.61 11.37
C THR A 210 0.92 -15.37 11.35
N ILE A 211 0.31 -15.44 10.17
CA ILE A 211 -1.12 -15.22 9.95
C ILE A 211 -1.76 -16.41 9.25
N GLN A 212 -3.05 -16.59 9.50
CA GLN A 212 -3.89 -17.41 8.63
C GLN A 212 -4.38 -16.56 7.45
N ARG A 213 -4.14 -17.04 6.22
CA ARG A 213 -4.62 -16.39 5.00
C ARG A 213 -6.13 -16.22 4.99
N ILE A 214 -6.59 -15.15 4.38
CA ILE A 214 -8.00 -14.86 4.15
C ILE A 214 -8.24 -14.98 2.65
N ARG A 215 -9.09 -15.95 2.29
CA ARG A 215 -9.49 -16.15 0.89
C ARG A 215 -10.48 -15.06 0.49
N ASN A 216 -10.26 -14.45 -0.66
CA ASN A 216 -11.25 -13.62 -1.32
C ASN A 216 -12.41 -14.52 -1.79
N PRO A 217 -13.64 -14.36 -1.24
CA PRO A 217 -14.76 -15.23 -1.57
C PRO A 217 -15.21 -15.13 -3.04
N LYS A 218 -14.88 -14.01 -3.71
CA LYS A 218 -15.24 -13.74 -5.11
C LYS A 218 -14.12 -14.10 -6.10
N ALA A 219 -12.95 -14.50 -5.62
CA ALA A 219 -11.84 -14.87 -6.50
C ALA A 219 -12.00 -16.29 -7.04
N GLU A 220 -11.62 -16.47 -8.31
CA GLU A 220 -11.39 -17.77 -8.91
C GLU A 220 -10.27 -18.50 -8.15
N ARG A 221 -10.32 -19.83 -8.17
CA ARG A 221 -9.29 -20.65 -7.53
C ARG A 221 -7.95 -20.46 -8.22
N ASP A 222 -6.87 -20.34 -7.45
CA ASP A 222 -5.50 -20.16 -7.94
C ASP A 222 -5.27 -18.84 -8.71
N ALA A 223 -6.25 -17.92 -8.70
CA ALA A 223 -6.10 -16.59 -9.25
C ALA A 223 -5.17 -15.73 -8.39
N TYR A 224 -4.50 -14.75 -9.02
CA TYR A 224 -3.53 -13.89 -8.33
C TYR A 224 -4.13 -13.15 -7.12
N ASN A 225 -5.42 -12.82 -7.16
CA ASN A 225 -6.15 -12.08 -6.14
C ASN A 225 -6.81 -12.97 -5.06
N GLU A 226 -6.62 -14.30 -5.12
CA GLU A 226 -7.31 -15.25 -4.24
C GLU A 226 -7.02 -15.00 -2.77
N TRP A 227 -5.82 -14.55 -2.43
CA TRP A 227 -5.37 -14.39 -1.03
C TRP A 227 -5.11 -12.94 -0.61
N ASN A 228 -5.36 -11.99 -1.51
CA ASN A 228 -5.14 -10.56 -1.29
C ASN A 228 -5.90 -10.00 -0.08
N TYR A 229 -7.05 -10.59 0.28
CA TYR A 229 -7.81 -10.17 1.46
C TYR A 229 -7.09 -10.47 2.78
N SER A 230 -6.00 -11.24 2.79
CA SER A 230 -5.19 -11.38 4.00
C SER A 230 -4.51 -10.06 4.41
N LYS A 231 -4.51 -9.03 3.54
CA LYS A 231 -4.15 -7.65 3.88
C LYS A 231 -5.02 -7.08 5.01
N PHE A 232 -6.23 -7.58 5.23
CA PHE A 232 -7.07 -7.18 6.37
C PHE A 232 -6.42 -7.49 7.72
N ARG A 233 -5.50 -8.47 7.78
CA ARG A 233 -4.74 -8.82 8.98
C ARG A 233 -3.88 -7.66 9.51
N LEU A 234 -3.59 -6.65 8.69
CA LEU A 234 -2.91 -5.42 9.12
C LEU A 234 -3.63 -4.73 10.30
N TRP A 235 -4.96 -4.78 10.32
CA TRP A 235 -5.74 -4.21 11.43
C TRP A 235 -5.63 -5.02 12.74
N GLN A 236 -5.04 -6.21 12.71
CA GLN A 236 -4.80 -7.02 13.92
C GLN A 236 -3.43 -6.74 14.57
N LEU A 237 -2.59 -5.90 13.96
CA LEU A 237 -1.29 -5.47 14.52
C LEU A 237 -1.45 -4.48 15.69
N THR A 238 -2.30 -4.83 16.66
CA THR A 238 -2.69 -3.96 17.81
C THR A 238 -1.59 -3.74 18.85
N ASP A 239 -0.44 -4.41 18.68
CA ASP A 239 0.81 -4.08 19.39
C ASP A 239 1.36 -2.70 18.97
N TYR A 240 0.87 -2.14 17.86
CA TYR A 240 1.23 -0.84 17.33
C TYR A 240 0.04 0.12 17.38
N ASP A 241 0.34 1.38 17.66
CA ASP A 241 -0.64 2.47 17.64
C ASP A 241 -0.91 2.93 16.21
N LYS A 242 0.10 2.85 15.33
CA LYS A 242 0.02 3.21 13.92
C LYS A 242 1.03 2.43 13.11
N ILE A 243 0.67 2.07 11.88
CA ILE A 243 1.57 1.42 10.93
C ILE A 243 1.56 2.17 9.59
N ILE A 244 2.70 2.18 8.92
CA ILE A 244 2.78 2.48 7.49
C ILE A 244 2.87 1.14 6.76
N PHE A 245 1.78 0.75 6.11
CA PHE A 245 1.80 -0.39 5.24
C PHE A 245 2.52 -0.03 3.93
N ILE A 246 3.37 -0.94 3.46
CA ILE A 246 4.02 -0.92 2.16
C ILE A 246 3.90 -2.28 1.47
N ASP A 247 3.57 -2.30 0.18
CA ASP A 247 3.69 -3.54 -0.61
C ASP A 247 5.17 -3.97 -0.71
N ALA A 248 5.44 -5.25 -1.01
CA ALA A 248 6.81 -5.78 -1.03
C ALA A 248 7.61 -5.43 -2.30
N ASP A 249 7.01 -4.68 -3.23
CA ASP A 249 7.53 -4.30 -4.53
C ASP A 249 7.76 -2.79 -4.69
N LEU A 250 8.09 -2.14 -3.58
CA LEU A 250 8.53 -0.77 -3.57
C LEU A 250 9.87 -0.59 -2.85
N LEU A 251 10.50 0.56 -3.10
CA LEU A 251 11.67 1.03 -2.39
C LEU A 251 11.38 2.38 -1.74
N VAL A 252 11.75 2.51 -0.48
CA VAL A 252 11.76 3.78 0.26
C VAL A 252 13.12 4.45 0.00
N LEU A 253 13.10 5.50 -0.81
CA LEU A 253 14.30 6.24 -1.24
C LEU A 253 14.62 7.43 -0.32
N ARG A 254 13.63 7.95 0.40
CA ARG A 254 13.77 8.99 1.43
C ARG A 254 12.90 8.65 2.63
N ASN A 255 13.27 9.17 3.80
CA ASN A 255 12.52 8.91 5.04
C ASN A 255 11.06 9.38 4.90
N ILE A 256 10.10 8.51 5.23
CA ILE A 256 8.66 8.82 5.26
C ILE A 256 8.05 8.68 6.67
N ASP A 257 8.87 8.71 7.72
CA ASP A 257 8.41 8.56 9.11
C ASP A 257 7.44 9.69 9.52
N PHE A 258 7.46 10.84 8.85
CA PHE A 258 6.48 11.90 9.09
C PHE A 258 5.04 11.46 8.78
N LEU A 259 4.84 10.41 7.97
CA LEU A 259 3.52 9.83 7.72
C LEU A 259 2.92 9.16 8.97
N PHE A 260 3.71 8.83 9.99
CA PHE A 260 3.18 8.38 11.28
C PHE A 260 2.42 9.49 12.05
N GLU A 261 2.44 10.74 11.60
CA GLU A 261 1.55 11.77 12.17
C GLU A 261 0.19 11.81 11.45
N MET A 262 0.07 11.18 10.28
CA MET A 262 -1.18 11.18 9.51
C MET A 262 -2.21 10.18 10.04
N PRO A 263 -3.52 10.47 9.96
CA PRO A 263 -4.56 9.54 10.39
C PRO A 263 -4.85 8.45 9.35
N GLU A 264 -5.55 7.41 9.80
CA GLU A 264 -6.14 6.39 8.94
C GLU A 264 -7.32 6.98 8.13
N ILE A 265 -7.53 6.68 6.84
CA ILE A 265 -6.56 6.16 5.86
C ILE A 265 -5.90 7.36 5.18
N SER A 266 -4.57 7.40 5.20
CA SER A 266 -3.81 8.32 4.34
C SER A 266 -3.05 7.52 3.29
N ALA A 267 -3.21 7.90 2.02
CA ALA A 267 -2.71 7.16 0.86
C ALA A 267 -2.59 8.07 -0.36
N THR A 268 -1.94 7.60 -1.42
CA THR A 268 -1.82 8.34 -2.69
C THR A 268 -3.04 8.13 -3.56
N GLY A 269 -3.40 9.15 -4.35
CA GLY A 269 -4.46 9.03 -5.35
C GLY A 269 -4.15 7.99 -6.43
N ASN A 270 -5.20 7.35 -6.93
CA ASN A 270 -5.21 6.45 -8.08
C ASN A 270 -6.30 6.94 -9.07
N ASN A 271 -6.73 6.10 -10.01
CA ASN A 271 -7.80 6.44 -10.95
C ASN A 271 -9.11 6.88 -10.25
N ALA A 272 -9.81 7.82 -10.88
CA ALA A 272 -11.07 8.39 -10.37
C ALA A 272 -10.96 8.90 -8.92
N THR A 273 -11.88 8.50 -8.03
CA THR A 273 -11.98 9.01 -6.66
C THR A 273 -11.24 8.13 -5.63
N LEU A 274 -10.35 7.26 -6.11
CA LEU A 274 -9.85 6.09 -5.39
C LEU A 274 -8.39 6.29 -4.98
N PHE A 275 -7.98 5.63 -3.90
CA PHE A 275 -6.58 5.59 -3.48
C PHE A 275 -5.89 4.30 -3.93
N ASN A 276 -4.56 4.37 -4.06
CA ASN A 276 -3.70 3.20 -4.26
C ASN A 276 -3.37 2.57 -2.90
N SER A 277 -3.52 1.24 -2.77
CA SER A 277 -3.29 0.53 -1.50
C SER A 277 -1.85 0.03 -1.30
N GLY A 278 -0.90 0.51 -2.10
CA GLY A 278 0.51 0.12 -2.00
C GLY A 278 1.28 0.83 -0.91
N VAL A 279 0.84 2.04 -0.52
CA VAL A 279 1.31 2.75 0.68
C VAL A 279 0.10 3.29 1.42
N MET A 280 -0.09 2.87 2.67
CA MET A 280 -1.24 3.27 3.49
C MET A 280 -0.83 3.51 4.94
N VAL A 281 -1.32 4.60 5.52
CA VAL A 281 -1.26 4.81 6.98
C VAL A 281 -2.51 4.19 7.63
N ILE A 282 -2.29 3.28 8.58
CA ILE A 282 -3.33 2.47 9.23
C ILE A 282 -3.22 2.61 10.75
N GLU A 283 -4.36 2.61 11.44
CA GLU A 283 -4.47 2.57 12.90
C GLU A 283 -5.04 1.21 13.34
N PRO A 284 -4.20 0.20 13.64
CA PRO A 284 -4.66 -1.16 13.91
C PRO A 284 -5.76 -1.24 14.97
N SER A 285 -6.77 -2.08 14.69
CA SER A 285 -8.00 -2.23 15.47
C SER A 285 -8.66 -3.58 15.15
N ASN A 286 -8.73 -4.48 16.13
CA ASN A 286 -9.45 -5.75 15.96
C ASN A 286 -10.93 -5.55 15.60
N CYS A 287 -11.55 -4.46 16.05
CA CYS A 287 -12.92 -4.13 15.69
C CYS A 287 -13.03 -3.70 14.22
N THR A 288 -12.06 -2.94 13.70
CA THR A 288 -12.02 -2.62 12.26
C THR A 288 -11.78 -3.88 11.43
N PHE A 289 -10.90 -4.78 11.88
CA PHE A 289 -10.76 -6.10 11.27
C PHE A 289 -12.08 -6.89 11.24
N GLN A 290 -12.83 -6.92 12.35
CA GLN A 290 -14.14 -7.55 12.40
C GLN A 290 -15.13 -6.91 11.42
N LEU A 291 -15.18 -5.57 11.34
CA LEU A 291 -16.00 -4.85 10.36
C LEU A 291 -15.68 -5.30 8.92
N LEU A 292 -14.39 -5.40 8.56
CA LEU A 292 -13.95 -5.88 7.25
C LEU A 292 -14.39 -7.33 7.00
N MET A 293 -14.26 -8.21 8.00
CA MET A 293 -14.63 -9.62 7.88
C MET A 293 -16.15 -9.84 7.82
N GLU A 294 -16.95 -9.08 8.57
CA GLU A 294 -18.41 -9.18 8.57
C GLU A 294 -19.01 -8.82 7.21
N HIS A 295 -18.42 -7.86 6.50
CA HIS A 295 -18.91 -7.38 5.20
C HIS A 295 -18.17 -8.01 4.00
N ILE A 296 -17.29 -8.99 4.24
CA ILE A 296 -16.42 -9.60 3.21
C ILE A 296 -17.18 -10.18 2.00
N ASN A 297 -18.42 -10.64 2.23
CA ASN A 297 -19.28 -11.21 1.18
C ASN A 297 -20.24 -10.18 0.56
N GLU A 298 -20.51 -9.09 1.28
CA GLU A 298 -21.50 -8.09 0.91
C GLU A 298 -20.89 -7.00 0.01
N ILE A 299 -19.65 -6.61 0.29
CA ILE A 299 -18.97 -5.54 -0.44
C ILE A 299 -18.24 -6.11 -1.64
N GLU A 300 -18.52 -5.54 -2.80
CA GLU A 300 -17.90 -5.93 -4.06
C GLU A 300 -16.68 -5.05 -4.35
N SER A 301 -15.53 -5.68 -4.54
CA SER A 301 -14.32 -4.99 -4.94
C SER A 301 -14.37 -4.61 -6.42
N TYR A 302 -14.23 -3.32 -6.74
CA TYR A 302 -14.31 -2.83 -8.13
C TYR A 302 -13.27 -3.46 -9.08
N ASN A 303 -12.13 -3.91 -8.56
CA ASN A 303 -11.06 -4.58 -9.32
C ASN A 303 -10.87 -6.05 -8.90
N GLY A 304 -11.76 -6.59 -8.06
CA GLY A 304 -11.65 -7.93 -7.51
C GLY A 304 -10.52 -8.13 -6.49
N GLY A 305 -9.67 -7.13 -6.19
CA GLY A 305 -8.55 -7.22 -5.26
C GLY A 305 -8.82 -6.54 -3.91
N ASP A 306 -7.80 -6.50 -3.04
CA ASP A 306 -7.85 -5.80 -1.75
C ASP A 306 -8.02 -4.28 -1.91
N GLN A 307 -7.30 -3.67 -2.86
CA GLN A 307 -7.42 -2.22 -3.14
C GLN A 307 -8.87 -1.82 -3.39
N GLY A 308 -9.59 -2.59 -4.22
CA GLY A 308 -10.96 -2.29 -4.54
C GLY A 308 -11.89 -2.42 -3.35
N TYR A 309 -11.71 -3.47 -2.55
CA TYR A 309 -12.49 -3.64 -1.33
C TYR A 309 -12.28 -2.50 -0.33
N LEU A 310 -11.01 -2.13 -0.10
CA LEU A 310 -10.65 -1.07 0.85
C LEU A 310 -11.19 0.30 0.42
N ASN A 311 -11.23 0.58 -0.89
CA ASN A 311 -11.82 1.81 -1.41
C ASN A 311 -13.35 1.89 -1.23
N GLU A 312 -14.05 0.76 -1.13
CA GLU A 312 -15.50 0.75 -0.84
C GLU A 312 -15.81 0.97 0.64
N ILE A 313 -14.91 0.54 1.54
CA ILE A 313 -15.03 0.72 2.99
C ILE A 313 -14.57 2.13 3.43
N PHE A 314 -13.38 2.52 3.00
CA PHE A 314 -12.69 3.74 3.45
C PHE A 314 -12.83 4.85 2.41
N THR A 315 -14.07 5.28 2.17
CA THR A 315 -14.35 6.34 1.18
C THR A 315 -13.86 7.71 1.63
N TRP A 316 -13.75 7.94 2.93
CA TRP A 316 -13.12 9.15 3.47
C TRP A 316 -11.64 8.91 3.73
N TRP A 317 -10.77 9.41 2.87
CA TRP A 317 -9.32 9.20 2.94
C TRP A 317 -8.57 10.50 2.65
N HIS A 318 -7.32 10.57 3.11
CA HIS A 318 -6.50 11.77 3.01
C HIS A 318 -5.36 11.59 2.00
N ARG A 319 -5.28 12.50 1.03
CA ARG A 319 -4.27 12.42 -0.05
C ARG A 319 -2.88 12.78 0.46
N ILE A 320 -1.96 11.85 0.34
CA ILE A 320 -0.52 12.14 0.41
C ILE A 320 0.03 12.28 -1.02
N PRO A 321 1.13 13.02 -1.22
CA PRO A 321 1.73 13.23 -2.54
C PRO A 321 2.11 11.94 -3.27
N LYS A 322 1.96 11.91 -4.59
CA LYS A 322 2.37 10.82 -5.49
C LYS A 322 3.84 10.45 -5.35
N HIS A 323 4.69 11.40 -4.93
CA HIS A 323 6.10 11.13 -4.63
C HIS A 323 6.30 10.09 -3.51
N MET A 324 5.27 9.82 -2.70
CA MET A 324 5.27 8.85 -1.61
C MET A 324 4.75 7.46 -2.02
N ASN A 325 4.36 7.29 -3.29
CA ASN A 325 4.04 6.00 -3.90
C ASN A 325 4.09 6.16 -5.43
N PHE A 326 5.28 6.45 -5.96
CA PHE A 326 5.43 6.81 -7.36
C PHE A 326 5.54 5.56 -8.22
N LEU A 327 4.57 5.34 -9.10
CA LEU A 327 4.48 4.12 -9.90
C LEU A 327 5.51 4.14 -11.05
N LYS A 328 6.29 3.05 -11.18
CA LYS A 328 7.15 2.79 -12.34
C LYS A 328 6.27 2.42 -13.54
N HIS A 329 5.75 3.43 -14.21
CA HIS A 329 4.84 3.28 -15.35
C HIS A 329 4.91 4.46 -16.32
N PHE A 330 4.84 4.19 -17.62
CA PHE A 330 4.71 5.14 -18.71
C PHE A 330 3.34 4.94 -19.37
N TRP A 331 2.41 5.87 -19.16
CA TRP A 331 1.04 5.71 -19.65
C TRP A 331 0.99 5.84 -21.16
N VAL A 332 0.06 5.10 -21.79
CA VAL A 332 -0.28 5.31 -23.20
C VAL A 332 -0.67 6.77 -23.42
N GLY A 333 0.05 7.45 -24.30
CA GLY A 333 -0.16 8.87 -24.59
C GLY A 333 0.69 9.84 -23.75
N ASP A 334 1.57 9.36 -22.86
CA ASP A 334 2.58 10.23 -22.23
C ASP A 334 3.46 10.87 -23.32
N GLU A 335 3.57 12.20 -23.28
CA GLU A 335 4.48 12.97 -24.14
C GLU A 335 5.95 12.69 -23.76
N GLU A 336 6.87 12.90 -24.70
CA GLU A 336 8.30 12.62 -24.49
C GLU A 336 8.87 13.38 -23.29
N GLU A 337 8.49 14.65 -23.08
CA GLU A 337 8.91 15.43 -21.92
C GLU A 337 8.50 14.76 -20.59
N LYS A 338 7.30 14.17 -20.54
CA LYS A 338 6.82 13.46 -19.35
C LYS A 338 7.57 12.14 -19.14
N LYS A 339 7.93 11.43 -20.21
CA LYS A 339 8.78 10.23 -20.13
C LYS A 339 10.19 10.56 -19.66
N GLU A 340 10.78 11.63 -20.15
CA GLU A 340 12.09 12.14 -19.72
C GLU A 340 12.05 12.56 -18.25
N MET A 341 11.00 13.30 -17.84
CA MET A 341 10.79 13.71 -16.45
C MET A 341 10.70 12.50 -15.52
N LYS A 342 9.89 11.48 -15.86
CA LYS A 342 9.80 10.23 -15.08
C LYS A 342 11.14 9.51 -15.00
N THR A 343 11.83 9.39 -16.13
CA THR A 343 13.16 8.76 -16.21
C THR A 343 14.17 9.47 -15.30
N ARG A 344 14.15 10.81 -15.28
CA ARG A 344 14.95 11.61 -14.35
C ARG A 344 14.57 11.33 -12.90
N LEU A 345 13.27 11.29 -12.56
CA LEU A 345 12.80 11.00 -11.20
C LEU A 345 13.23 9.62 -10.71
N PHE A 346 13.17 8.59 -11.57
CA PHE A 346 13.56 7.22 -11.23
C PHE A 346 15.04 7.08 -10.87
N GLY A 347 15.92 7.92 -11.43
CA GLY A 347 17.36 7.83 -11.29
C GLY A 347 18.03 8.98 -10.55
N ALA A 348 17.27 9.92 -10.01
CA ALA A 348 17.79 11.12 -9.36
C ALA A 348 18.68 10.79 -8.15
N ASP A 349 19.78 11.53 -8.02
CA ASP A 349 20.74 11.42 -6.91
C ASP A 349 21.19 12.83 -6.49
N PRO A 350 20.84 13.32 -5.29
CA PRO A 350 20.04 12.65 -4.26
C PRO A 350 18.60 12.35 -4.74
N PRO A 351 17.92 11.33 -4.18
CA PRO A 351 16.58 10.96 -4.60
C PRO A 351 15.59 12.12 -4.45
N VAL A 352 14.74 12.31 -5.46
CA VAL A 352 13.61 13.26 -5.41
C VAL A 352 12.34 12.59 -4.88
N LEU A 353 12.08 11.37 -5.36
CA LEU A 353 10.98 10.52 -4.91
C LEU A 353 11.22 10.05 -3.48
N TYR A 354 10.15 9.93 -2.69
CA TYR A 354 10.22 9.27 -1.38
C TYR A 354 10.08 7.76 -1.52
N VAL A 355 9.17 7.31 -2.38
CA VAL A 355 8.91 5.88 -2.63
C VAL A 355 8.74 5.63 -4.12
N LEU A 356 9.41 4.59 -4.62
CA LEU A 356 9.29 4.10 -5.99
C LEU A 356 8.66 2.70 -5.98
N HIS A 357 7.52 2.55 -6.65
CA HIS A 357 6.71 1.33 -6.69
C HIS A 357 6.85 0.64 -8.05
N TYR A 358 7.37 -0.58 -8.06
CA TYR A 358 7.72 -1.33 -9.27
C TYR A 358 6.53 -2.14 -9.80
N LEU A 359 5.89 -1.64 -10.86
CA LEU A 359 4.89 -2.39 -11.63
C LEU A 359 5.55 -3.30 -12.70
N GLY A 360 4.76 -4.20 -13.28
CA GLY A 360 5.23 -5.22 -14.23
C GLY A 360 6.03 -6.35 -13.56
N LEU A 361 6.96 -6.95 -14.31
CA LEU A 361 7.96 -7.87 -13.78
C LEU A 361 8.87 -7.14 -12.79
N LYS A 362 9.10 -7.76 -11.64
CA LYS A 362 9.85 -7.17 -10.54
C LYS A 362 11.35 -7.23 -10.81
N PRO A 363 12.14 -6.23 -10.36
CA PRO A 363 13.58 -6.17 -10.69
C PRO A 363 14.38 -7.43 -10.34
N TRP A 364 14.07 -8.07 -9.21
CA TRP A 364 14.75 -9.30 -8.79
C TRP A 364 14.38 -10.54 -9.59
N LEU A 365 13.28 -10.51 -10.35
CA LEU A 365 12.88 -11.57 -11.29
C LEU A 365 13.56 -11.41 -12.67
N CYS A 366 14.09 -10.23 -12.97
CA CYS A 366 14.88 -9.97 -14.16
C CYS A 366 16.37 -10.21 -13.88
N PHE A 367 17.18 -10.37 -14.93
CA PHE A 367 18.63 -10.26 -14.80
C PHE A 367 19.04 -8.82 -14.48
N ARG A 368 20.22 -8.65 -13.87
CA ARG A 368 20.77 -7.35 -13.49
C ARG A 368 21.03 -6.42 -14.67
N ASP A 369 21.33 -7.00 -15.84
CA ASP A 369 21.82 -6.27 -17.01
C ASP A 369 20.82 -5.23 -17.57
N TYR A 370 19.52 -5.52 -17.54
CA TYR A 370 18.46 -4.60 -18.01
C TYR A 370 17.08 -4.99 -17.43
N ASP A 371 16.10 -4.09 -17.56
CA ASP A 371 14.73 -4.36 -17.16
C ASP A 371 14.06 -5.35 -18.12
N CYS A 372 13.83 -6.59 -17.67
CA CYS A 372 13.27 -7.64 -18.53
C CYS A 372 11.83 -7.37 -19.02
N ASN A 373 11.13 -6.36 -18.48
CA ASN A 373 9.87 -5.88 -19.03
C ASN A 373 9.99 -5.45 -20.51
N TRP A 374 11.18 -5.04 -20.97
CA TRP A 374 11.42 -4.71 -22.39
C TRP A 374 11.12 -5.88 -23.35
N ASN A 375 11.29 -7.12 -22.90
CA ASN A 375 11.11 -8.30 -23.73
C ASN A 375 9.65 -8.77 -23.86
N VAL A 376 8.72 -8.14 -23.15
CA VAL A 376 7.30 -8.54 -23.13
C VAL A 376 6.45 -7.36 -23.57
N ASP A 377 5.85 -7.46 -24.76
CA ASP A 377 5.06 -6.38 -25.41
C ASP A 377 4.12 -5.65 -24.44
N ILE A 378 3.25 -6.40 -23.76
CA ILE A 378 2.25 -5.86 -22.84
C ILE A 378 2.84 -5.25 -21.56
N LEU A 379 4.14 -5.42 -21.31
CA LEU A 379 4.82 -4.90 -20.12
C LEU A 379 5.80 -3.76 -20.43
N GLN A 380 5.98 -3.39 -21.70
CA GLN A 380 6.89 -2.30 -22.08
C GLN A 380 6.50 -0.96 -21.45
N GLU A 381 5.22 -0.75 -21.14
CA GLU A 381 4.75 0.43 -20.39
C GLU A 381 5.34 0.53 -18.97
N PHE A 382 5.84 -0.58 -18.41
CA PHE A 382 6.53 -0.58 -17.12
C PHE A 382 8.06 -0.57 -17.26
N ALA A 383 8.62 -0.73 -18.46
CA ALA A 383 10.05 -0.98 -18.62
C ALA A 383 10.90 0.27 -18.38
N SER A 384 11.88 0.18 -17.47
CA SER A 384 12.83 1.27 -17.22
C SER A 384 14.15 0.76 -16.66
N ASP A 385 15.20 0.80 -17.47
CA ASP A 385 16.55 0.47 -17.02
C ASP A 385 17.06 1.42 -15.93
N VAL A 386 16.59 2.67 -15.92
CA VAL A 386 16.95 3.63 -14.87
C VAL A 386 16.36 3.18 -13.53
N ALA A 387 15.06 2.90 -13.48
CA ALA A 387 14.42 2.40 -12.26
C ALA A 387 14.98 1.04 -11.84
N HIS A 388 15.29 0.16 -12.80
CA HIS A 388 15.93 -1.14 -12.56
C HIS A 388 17.29 -0.99 -11.89
N ARG A 389 18.15 -0.11 -12.41
CA ARG A 389 19.44 0.22 -11.78
C ARG A 389 19.26 0.81 -10.38
N THR A 390 18.27 1.66 -10.17
CA THR A 390 17.95 2.18 -8.82
C THR A 390 17.62 1.05 -7.85
N TRP A 391 16.92 0.01 -8.28
CA TRP A 391 16.66 -1.16 -7.44
C TRP A 391 17.95 -1.91 -7.10
N TRP A 392 18.78 -2.16 -8.11
CA TRP A 392 20.06 -2.85 -7.91
C TRP A 392 21.04 -2.09 -7.01
N LYS A 393 20.99 -0.75 -6.97
CA LYS A 393 21.76 0.04 -5.98
C LYS A 393 21.39 -0.32 -4.54
N VAL A 394 20.12 -0.51 -4.23
CA VAL A 394 19.67 -0.95 -2.89
C VAL A 394 20.12 -2.38 -2.64
N HIS A 395 19.96 -3.27 -3.63
CA HIS A 395 20.40 -4.66 -3.51
C HIS A 395 21.89 -4.77 -3.21
N ASP A 396 22.73 -4.03 -3.93
CA ASP A 396 24.18 -4.08 -3.80
C ASP A 396 24.67 -3.54 -2.44
N ALA A 397 23.88 -2.69 -1.80
CA ALA A 397 24.14 -2.22 -0.44
C ALA A 397 23.74 -3.24 0.64
N MET A 398 23.03 -4.31 0.27
CA MET A 398 22.66 -5.38 1.22
C MET A 398 23.85 -6.28 1.55
N PRO A 399 23.95 -6.79 2.79
CA PRO A 399 24.86 -7.87 3.14
C PRO A 399 24.78 -9.07 2.18
N GLU A 400 25.92 -9.68 1.84
CA GLU A 400 25.99 -10.81 0.89
C GLU A 400 25.10 -12.00 1.30
N ASN A 401 24.97 -12.24 2.61
CA ASN A 401 24.11 -13.30 3.15
C ASN A 401 22.60 -13.03 2.91
N LEU A 402 22.21 -11.79 2.63
CA LEU A 402 20.85 -11.42 2.24
C LEU A 402 20.65 -11.45 0.71
N GLN A 403 21.68 -11.13 -0.07
CA GLN A 403 21.63 -11.16 -1.53
C GLN A 403 21.28 -12.55 -2.08
N LYS A 404 21.66 -13.63 -1.38
CA LYS A 404 21.32 -15.01 -1.78
C LYS A 404 19.81 -15.30 -1.84
N TYR A 405 18.97 -14.52 -1.15
CA TYR A 405 17.51 -14.66 -1.25
C TYR A 405 16.94 -14.09 -2.56
N CYS A 406 17.79 -13.44 -3.36
CA CYS A 406 17.46 -12.86 -4.66
C CYS A 406 17.99 -13.71 -5.86
N LEU A 407 18.43 -14.95 -5.60
CA LEU A 407 18.84 -15.88 -6.66
C LEU A 407 17.64 -16.30 -7.53
N LEU A 408 17.91 -16.53 -8.82
CA LEU A 408 16.89 -16.89 -9.80
C LEU A 408 16.72 -18.40 -9.89
N ARG A 409 15.49 -18.88 -9.73
CA ARG A 409 15.13 -20.27 -10.01
C ARG A 409 15.38 -20.64 -11.46
N SER A 410 15.65 -21.90 -11.71
CA SER A 410 15.90 -22.45 -13.05
C SER A 410 14.73 -22.21 -13.99
N LYS A 411 13.49 -22.39 -13.51
CA LYS A 411 12.29 -22.05 -14.27
C LYS A 411 12.24 -20.56 -14.65
N GLN A 412 12.64 -19.66 -13.74
CA GLN A 412 12.68 -18.22 -14.03
C GLN A 412 13.75 -17.87 -15.07
N LYS A 413 14.93 -18.49 -15.01
CA LYS A 413 15.98 -18.30 -16.03
C LYS A 413 15.50 -18.72 -17.42
N ALA A 414 14.83 -19.87 -17.50
CA ALA A 414 14.24 -20.35 -18.75
C ALA A 414 13.13 -19.41 -19.26
N ALA A 415 12.28 -18.89 -18.37
CA ALA A 415 11.27 -17.89 -18.73
C ALA A 415 11.90 -16.62 -19.34
N LEU A 416 12.93 -16.07 -18.69
CA LEU A 416 13.63 -14.87 -19.19
C LEU A 416 14.27 -15.09 -20.57
N GLU A 417 14.88 -16.25 -20.80
CA GLU A 417 15.47 -16.58 -22.10
C GLU A 417 14.38 -16.84 -23.16
N TRP A 418 13.25 -17.43 -22.78
CA TRP A 418 12.10 -17.57 -23.67
C TRP A 418 11.57 -16.21 -24.11
N ASP A 419 11.33 -15.29 -23.17
CA ASP A 419 10.84 -13.94 -23.47
C ASP A 419 11.82 -13.17 -24.35
N ARG A 420 13.13 -13.27 -24.07
CA ARG A 420 14.19 -12.70 -24.92
C ARG A 420 14.11 -13.21 -26.36
N ARG A 421 13.90 -14.52 -26.57
CA ARG A 421 13.74 -15.13 -27.91
C ARG A 421 12.46 -14.67 -28.60
N GLN A 422 11.37 -14.45 -27.85
CA GLN A 422 10.14 -13.89 -28.43
C GLN A 422 10.34 -12.44 -28.87
N ALA A 423 11.03 -11.62 -28.08
CA ALA A 423 11.38 -10.24 -28.45
C ALA A 423 12.31 -10.19 -29.68
N GLU A 424 13.29 -11.10 -29.77
CA GLU A 424 14.15 -11.28 -30.94
C GLU A 424 13.34 -11.67 -32.20
N LYS A 425 12.46 -12.67 -32.07
CA LYS A 425 11.56 -13.10 -33.15
C LYS A 425 10.59 -12.00 -33.59
N GLY A 426 10.09 -11.22 -32.63
CA GLY A 426 9.25 -10.05 -32.85
C GLY A 426 10.02 -8.83 -33.35
N ASN A 427 11.36 -8.88 -33.38
CA ASN A 427 12.26 -7.80 -33.75
C ASN A 427 11.92 -6.48 -33.04
N TYR A 428 11.79 -6.54 -31.72
CA TYR A 428 11.45 -5.36 -30.92
C TYR A 428 12.49 -4.26 -31.12
N SER A 429 12.00 -3.02 -31.26
CA SER A 429 12.78 -1.86 -31.69
C SER A 429 13.73 -1.30 -30.64
N ASP A 430 13.46 -1.55 -29.35
CA ASP A 430 14.31 -1.13 -28.22
C ASP A 430 15.66 -1.87 -28.20
N GLY A 431 15.71 -3.09 -28.76
CA GLY A 431 16.94 -3.86 -28.93
C GLY A 431 17.52 -4.52 -27.67
N HIS A 432 16.83 -4.49 -26.52
CA HIS A 432 17.34 -5.09 -25.27
C HIS A 432 17.56 -6.60 -25.38
N TRP A 433 16.81 -7.29 -26.25
CA TRP A 433 17.00 -8.72 -26.52
C TRP A 433 18.38 -9.10 -27.07
N LYS A 434 19.16 -8.12 -27.54
CA LYS A 434 20.56 -8.28 -28.01
C LYS A 434 21.59 -8.17 -26.89
N ILE A 435 21.21 -7.71 -25.70
CA ILE A 435 22.12 -7.51 -24.57
C ILE A 435 22.61 -8.86 -24.06
N LYS A 436 23.93 -9.02 -23.96
CA LYS A 436 24.56 -10.21 -23.40
C LYS A 436 24.49 -10.15 -21.88
N ILE A 437 23.82 -11.14 -21.27
CA ILE A 437 23.69 -11.27 -19.81
C ILE A 437 25.05 -11.55 -19.17
N GLN A 438 25.43 -10.70 -18.20
CA GLN A 438 26.63 -10.85 -17.36
C GLN A 438 26.27 -11.17 -15.91
N ASP A 439 24.99 -11.09 -15.53
CA ASP A 439 24.51 -11.45 -14.21
C ASP A 439 24.94 -12.87 -13.80
N LEU A 440 25.72 -12.96 -12.72
CA LEU A 440 26.21 -14.23 -12.17
C LEU A 440 25.08 -15.18 -11.77
N ARG A 441 23.88 -14.66 -11.48
CA ARG A 441 22.71 -15.49 -11.16
C ARG A 441 22.30 -16.40 -12.31
N LEU A 442 22.70 -16.11 -13.56
CA LEU A 442 22.48 -17.00 -14.70
C LEU A 442 23.16 -18.36 -14.46
N THR A 443 24.40 -18.38 -14.00
CA THR A 443 25.19 -19.62 -13.80
C THR A 443 25.10 -20.17 -12.38
N THR A 444 24.76 -19.35 -11.38
CA THR A 444 24.60 -19.80 -9.99
C THR A 444 23.43 -20.79 -9.84
N CYS A 445 23.70 -21.95 -9.26
CA CYS A 445 22.72 -22.99 -8.96
C CYS A 445 22.50 -23.13 -7.45
N PHE A 446 21.25 -23.18 -7.01
CA PHE A 446 20.87 -23.41 -5.61
C PHE A 446 19.70 -24.40 -5.47
N GLU A 447 19.25 -24.99 -6.57
CA GLU A 447 18.23 -26.03 -6.62
C GLU A 447 18.91 -27.39 -6.88
N GLU A 448 18.25 -28.50 -6.55
CA GLU A 448 18.78 -29.84 -6.85
C GLU A 448 19.01 -30.06 -8.35
N PHE A 449 18.19 -29.42 -9.19
CA PHE A 449 18.28 -29.48 -10.64
C PHE A 449 18.29 -28.08 -11.24
N CYS A 450 19.41 -27.71 -11.86
CA CYS A 450 19.64 -26.37 -12.40
C CYS A 450 19.86 -26.30 -13.91
N PHE A 451 19.57 -27.39 -14.63
CA PHE A 451 19.71 -27.41 -16.09
C PHE A 451 18.53 -26.70 -16.76
N TRP A 452 18.45 -25.39 -16.57
CA TRP A 452 17.36 -24.54 -17.03
C TRP A 452 17.23 -24.54 -18.57
N GLU A 453 18.33 -24.77 -19.30
CA GLU A 453 18.32 -24.85 -20.76
C GLU A 453 17.47 -26.02 -21.27
N SER A 454 17.42 -27.14 -20.56
CA SER A 454 16.52 -28.25 -20.93
C SER A 454 15.05 -27.90 -20.81
N MET A 455 14.70 -27.00 -19.89
CA MET A 455 13.31 -26.58 -19.70
C MET A 455 12.78 -25.85 -20.94
N LEU A 456 13.67 -25.22 -21.73
CA LEU A 456 13.30 -24.57 -22.99
C LEU A 456 12.85 -25.55 -24.08
N TRP A 457 13.27 -26.82 -24.02
CA TRP A 457 12.89 -27.81 -25.03
C TRP A 457 11.40 -28.18 -24.97
N HIS A 458 10.80 -28.06 -23.79
CA HIS A 458 9.38 -28.38 -23.52
C HIS A 458 8.55 -27.15 -23.16
N TRP A 459 9.10 -25.94 -23.35
CA TRP A 459 8.44 -24.70 -22.95
C TRP A 459 7.21 -24.44 -23.82
N GLY A 460 6.02 -24.43 -23.20
CA GLY A 460 4.73 -24.32 -23.90
C GLY A 460 3.98 -25.64 -24.11
N GLU A 461 4.53 -26.78 -23.69
CA GLU A 461 3.80 -28.05 -23.64
C GLU A 461 2.88 -28.08 -22.40
N THR A 462 1.59 -28.36 -22.58
CA THR A 462 0.55 -28.32 -21.52
C THR A 462 0.73 -29.31 -20.37
N ASN A 463 1.59 -30.33 -20.52
CA ASN A 463 1.79 -31.39 -19.53
C ASN A 463 3.07 -31.24 -18.69
N TRP A 464 3.84 -30.16 -18.86
CA TRP A 464 5.17 -30.03 -18.22
C TRP A 464 5.22 -29.04 -17.05
N THR A 465 4.07 -28.50 -16.66
CA THR A 465 3.94 -27.64 -15.49
C THR A 465 2.80 -28.14 -14.61
N ASP A 466 3.14 -28.81 -13.51
CA ASP A 466 2.73 -28.41 -12.15
C ASP A 466 3.17 -29.44 -11.09
N ASN A 467 3.71 -28.93 -9.97
CA ASN A 467 3.91 -29.61 -8.68
C ASN A 467 4.90 -30.79 -8.56
N GLY A 468 6.19 -30.58 -8.87
CA GLY A 468 7.18 -31.67 -8.83
C GLY A 468 8.45 -31.49 -7.97
N THR A 469 8.72 -30.36 -7.33
CA THR A 469 9.93 -30.24 -6.49
C THR A 469 9.63 -29.54 -5.17
N SER A 470 9.16 -30.35 -4.21
CA SER A 470 9.50 -30.12 -2.80
C SER A 470 11.02 -30.32 -2.66
N THR A 471 11.79 -29.29 -2.98
CA THR A 471 13.21 -29.26 -2.62
C THR A 471 13.33 -28.72 -1.21
N GLN A 472 13.98 -29.50 -0.34
CA GLN A 472 14.33 -29.08 1.01
C GLN A 472 15.08 -27.74 0.92
N PRO A 473 14.67 -26.71 1.68
CA PRO A 473 15.43 -25.47 1.70
C PRO A 473 16.85 -25.74 2.23
N PRO A 474 17.86 -25.00 1.75
CA PRO A 474 19.21 -25.11 2.31
C PRO A 474 19.19 -24.86 3.84
N PRO A 475 20.12 -25.47 4.59
CA PRO A 475 20.08 -25.44 6.05
C PRO A 475 20.05 -24.01 6.60
N ALA A 476 19.28 -23.82 7.67
CA ALA A 476 19.11 -22.54 8.35
C ALA A 476 20.47 -21.96 8.79
N ILE A 477 20.58 -20.63 8.79
CA ILE A 477 21.76 -19.93 9.31
C ILE A 477 21.73 -20.07 10.84
N GLU A 478 22.72 -20.74 11.43
CA GLU A 478 22.91 -20.76 12.88
C GLU A 478 23.27 -19.34 13.36
N THR A 479 22.37 -18.72 14.10
CA THR A 479 22.67 -17.50 14.85
C THR A 479 23.46 -17.88 16.10
N VAL A 480 24.76 -17.61 16.08
CA VAL A 480 25.60 -17.74 17.27
C VAL A 480 25.10 -16.75 18.32
N SER A 481 24.56 -17.24 19.44
CA SER A 481 24.15 -16.38 20.54
C SER A 481 25.40 -15.77 21.18
N LEU A 482 25.52 -14.44 21.12
CA LEU A 482 26.49 -13.70 21.90
C LEU A 482 25.99 -13.63 23.35
N SER A 483 26.16 -14.74 24.05
CA SER A 483 25.95 -14.82 25.49
C SER A 483 27.09 -15.61 26.13
N SER A 484 28.31 -15.10 25.99
CA SER A 484 29.42 -15.28 26.95
C SER A 484 30.70 -14.62 26.43
N LEU A 485 30.95 -13.38 26.84
CA LEU A 485 32.25 -12.86 27.29
C LEU A 485 32.07 -11.47 27.90
#